data_AF-A0A3C0I3P2-F1
#
_entry.id   AF-A0A3C0I3P2-F1
#
_cell.length_a   1.000
_cell.length_b   1.000
_cell.length_c   1.000
_cell.angle_alpha   90.00
_cell.angle_beta   90.00
_cell.angle_gamma   90.00
#
_symmetry.space_group_name_H-M   'P 1'
#
loop_
_entity.id
_entity.type
_entity.pdbx_description
1 polymer ?
#
loop_
_entity_poly.entity_id
_entity_poly.type
_entity_poly.pdbx_seq_one_letter_code
_entity_poly.pdbx_strand_id
1 'polypeptide(L)'
;MKRFNRILRYFFHRQSNPFLYTILVVILGATIPVFADSTLAISPERVSLEPGESQTFSARGYTGVLRWMAVKGNLSVARRAVRAWPGVTMDDAGQLEPLEGASVVYTAPEKWGTYSLAVIDEQAMAVAEIQVFDPDEAIVTIEILGGNRVLRIGDIRALSLQAWLADLSQRDYTLRADWKSSHPSIVTVNHEGVLTAWA
;
A
#
# COMPACT_ATOMS: atom_id res chain seq x y z
N MET A 1 18.23 -50.38 31.28
CA MET A 1 17.51 -50.11 32.54
C MET A 1 18.51 -49.83 33.65
N LYS A 2 18.64 -48.57 34.09
CA LYS A 2 19.08 -48.18 35.45
C LYS A 2 18.94 -46.66 35.57
N ARG A 3 17.91 -46.23 36.30
CA ARG A 3 17.75 -44.87 36.81
C ARG A 3 18.70 -44.69 37.99
N PHE A 4 19.41 -43.57 38.06
CA PHE A 4 19.88 -43.03 39.34
C PHE A 4 19.83 -41.51 39.34
N ASN A 5 18.87 -41.00 40.11
CA ASN A 5 18.80 -39.65 40.63
C ASN A 5 20.02 -39.35 41.51
N ARG A 6 20.57 -38.12 41.47
CA ARG A 6 20.88 -37.31 42.66
C ARG A 6 21.44 -35.90 42.35
N ILE A 7 20.73 -34.91 42.90
CA ILE A 7 21.19 -33.66 43.53
C ILE A 7 21.68 -32.53 42.60
N LEU A 8 20.79 -31.56 42.36
CA LEU A 8 21.14 -30.19 41.96
C LEU A 8 21.84 -29.47 43.12
N ARG A 9 23.02 -28.90 42.86
CA ARG A 9 23.54 -27.76 43.61
C ARG A 9 23.22 -26.49 42.82
N TYR A 10 22.44 -25.60 43.42
CA TYR A 10 22.25 -24.25 42.90
C TYR A 10 23.52 -23.44 43.16
N PHE A 11 24.22 -23.03 42.11
CA PHE A 11 25.11 -21.87 42.17
C PHE A 11 24.30 -20.66 41.71
N PHE A 12 23.93 -19.78 42.65
CA PHE A 12 23.58 -18.41 42.29
C PHE A 12 24.88 -17.68 41.95
N HIS A 13 25.11 -17.43 40.67
CA HIS A 13 25.92 -16.28 40.28
C HIS A 13 24.95 -15.16 39.92
N ARG A 14 25.02 -14.09 40.72
CA ARG A 14 24.30 -12.85 40.51
C ARG A 14 24.90 -12.16 39.29
N GLN A 15 24.22 -12.26 38.15
CA GLN A 15 24.42 -11.30 37.07
C GLN A 15 23.05 -10.82 36.61
N SER A 16 22.85 -9.53 36.77
CA SER A 16 21.66 -8.75 36.49
C SER A 16 21.39 -8.70 34.98
N ASN A 17 20.29 -9.29 34.53
CA ASN A 17 19.50 -8.88 33.34
C ASN A 17 18.21 -9.72 33.29
N PRO A 18 17.01 -9.13 33.40
CA PRO A 18 15.78 -9.90 33.32
C PRO A 18 15.21 -9.93 31.89
N PHE A 19 14.65 -11.09 31.52
CA PHE A 19 13.75 -11.36 30.38
C PHE A 19 14.35 -11.81 29.03
N LEU A 20 15.05 -12.94 29.04
CA LEU A 20 15.10 -13.85 27.89
C LEU A 20 14.05 -14.96 28.09
N TYR A 21 12.92 -14.88 27.40
CA TYR A 21 12.05 -16.05 27.23
C TYR A 21 12.55 -16.84 26.02
N THR A 22 13.16 -18.00 26.26
CA THR A 22 13.55 -18.93 25.20
C THR A 22 12.36 -19.83 24.88
N ILE A 23 11.69 -19.59 23.74
CA ILE A 23 10.84 -20.63 23.14
C ILE A 23 11.78 -21.53 22.34
N LEU A 24 12.03 -22.72 22.85
CA LEU A 24 12.83 -23.75 22.19
C LEU A 24 11.94 -24.50 21.18
N VAL A 25 11.87 -24.02 19.93
CA VAL A 25 11.38 -24.84 18.82
C VAL A 25 12.58 -25.62 18.26
N VAL A 26 12.67 -26.91 18.60
CA VAL A 26 13.70 -27.80 18.04
C VAL A 26 13.24 -28.29 16.68
N ILE A 27 13.62 -27.57 15.62
CA ILE A 27 13.67 -28.13 14.26
C ILE A 27 15.16 -28.36 13.96
N LEU A 28 15.51 -29.61 13.66
CA LEU A 28 16.88 -30.01 13.33
C LEU A 28 17.47 -29.10 12.24
N GLY A 29 18.64 -28.53 12.52
CA GLY A 29 19.66 -28.32 11.49
C GLY A 29 19.81 -26.93 10.86
N ALA A 30 19.07 -25.91 11.31
CA ALA A 30 19.37 -24.53 10.94
C ALA A 30 19.03 -23.57 12.08
N THR A 31 20.04 -23.01 12.74
CA THR A 31 19.84 -21.80 13.54
C THR A 31 19.60 -20.66 12.56
N ILE A 32 18.35 -20.26 12.37
CA ILE A 32 18.05 -18.96 11.76
C ILE A 32 18.31 -17.94 12.87
N PRO A 33 19.35 -17.10 12.79
CA PRO A 33 19.44 -15.97 13.68
C PRO A 33 18.26 -15.04 13.35
N VAL A 34 17.25 -15.05 14.22
CA VAL A 34 16.20 -14.03 14.21
C VAL A 34 16.83 -12.81 14.88
N PHE A 35 17.45 -11.94 14.10
CA PHE A 35 17.80 -10.62 14.57
C PHE A 35 16.47 -9.86 14.73
N ALA A 36 16.09 -9.55 15.97
CA ALA A 36 15.09 -8.53 16.22
C ALA A 36 15.74 -7.20 15.81
N ASP A 37 15.53 -6.79 14.56
CA ASP A 37 15.92 -5.46 14.11
C ASP A 37 15.08 -4.48 14.94
N SER A 38 15.74 -3.74 15.85
CA SER A 38 15.07 -2.79 16.74
C SER A 38 14.75 -1.49 16.00
N THR A 39 14.47 -1.59 14.70
CA THR A 39 14.10 -0.47 13.85
C THR A 39 12.60 -0.27 13.97
N LEU A 40 12.19 0.98 14.23
CA LEU A 40 10.78 1.34 14.25
C LEU A 40 10.14 0.88 12.95
N ALA A 41 9.08 0.09 13.05
CA ALA A 41 8.36 -0.47 11.92
C ALA A 41 6.85 -0.24 12.10
N ILE A 42 6.14 -0.08 10.99
CA ILE A 42 4.69 0.12 10.92
C ILE A 42 4.05 -1.04 10.17
N SER A 43 2.92 -1.55 10.67
CA SER A 43 2.18 -2.64 10.05
C SER A 43 0.68 -2.34 10.07
N PRO A 44 -0.03 -2.51 8.94
CA PRO A 44 0.51 -2.85 7.61
C PRO A 44 1.37 -1.71 7.02
N GLU A 45 2.32 -2.06 6.15
CA GLU A 45 3.16 -1.06 5.46
C GLU A 45 2.43 -0.41 4.28
N ARG A 46 1.46 -1.12 3.69
CA ARG A 46 0.67 -0.67 2.54
C ARG A 46 -0.77 -1.17 2.63
N VAL A 47 -1.73 -0.30 2.33
CA VAL A 47 -3.16 -0.66 2.24
C VAL A 47 -3.86 0.12 1.13
N SER A 48 -4.97 -0.43 0.66
CA SER A 48 -5.92 0.22 -0.25
C SER A 48 -7.25 0.33 0.47
N LEU A 49 -7.87 1.51 0.48
CA LEU A 49 -9.11 1.82 1.21
C LEU A 49 -10.10 2.57 0.33
N GLU A 50 -11.39 2.36 0.58
CA GLU A 50 -12.46 3.24 0.07
C GLU A 50 -12.56 4.53 0.90
N PRO A 51 -13.15 5.60 0.35
CA PRO A 51 -13.53 6.79 1.12
C PRO A 51 -14.31 6.43 2.40
N GLY A 52 -13.87 6.94 3.55
CA GLY A 52 -14.50 6.67 4.85
C GLY A 52 -14.18 5.29 5.46
N GLU A 53 -13.50 4.39 4.75
CA GLU A 53 -13.06 3.11 5.32
C GLU A 53 -11.97 3.33 6.37
N SER A 54 -11.94 2.46 7.39
CA SER A 54 -10.99 2.57 8.50
C SER A 54 -10.05 1.37 8.60
N GLN A 55 -8.77 1.65 8.86
CA GLN A 55 -7.71 0.65 9.03
C GLN A 55 -6.94 0.89 10.32
N THR A 56 -6.67 -0.18 11.07
CA THR A 56 -5.76 -0.11 12.22
C THR A 56 -4.32 -0.30 11.79
N PHE A 57 -3.44 0.60 12.22
CA PHE A 57 -1.99 0.47 12.09
C PHE A 57 -1.36 0.24 13.45
N SER A 58 -0.26 -0.51 13.48
CA SER A 58 0.50 -0.80 14.69
C SER A 58 1.99 -0.59 14.47
N ALA A 59 2.68 -0.12 15.51
CA ALA A 59 4.11 0.10 15.50
C ALA A 59 4.84 -0.95 16.34
N ARG A 60 6.06 -1.31 15.91
CA ARG A 60 6.97 -2.23 16.62
C ARG A 60 8.39 -1.68 16.59
N GLY A 61 9.25 -2.19 17.48
CA GLY A 61 10.66 -1.80 17.51
C GLY A 61 10.92 -0.38 18.00
N TYR A 62 10.00 0.18 18.81
CA TYR A 62 10.08 1.56 19.28
C TYR A 62 10.70 1.69 20.68
N THR A 63 11.28 2.85 20.95
CA THR A 63 11.74 3.27 22.29
C THR A 63 11.09 4.59 22.67
N GLY A 64 10.30 4.59 23.75
CA GLY A 64 9.61 5.79 24.23
C GLY A 64 8.19 5.96 23.68
N VAL A 65 7.75 7.21 23.62
CA VAL A 65 6.36 7.58 23.26
C VAL A 65 6.23 7.68 21.75
N LEU A 66 5.16 7.08 21.22
CA LEU A 66 4.85 7.10 19.79
C LEU A 66 3.88 8.22 19.45
N ARG A 67 4.14 8.89 18.32
CA ARG A 67 3.26 9.88 17.73
C ARG A 67 2.98 9.56 16.27
N TRP A 68 1.71 9.67 15.90
CA TRP A 68 1.22 9.36 14.56
C TRP A 68 0.83 10.63 13.80
N MET A 69 1.04 10.63 12.49
CA MET A 69 0.58 11.69 11.59
C MET A 69 0.21 11.13 10.22
N ALA A 70 -0.83 11.68 9.60
CA ALA A 70 -1.18 11.38 8.23
C ALA A 70 -0.95 12.62 7.36
N VAL A 71 -0.53 12.40 6.12
CA VAL A 71 -0.42 13.45 5.10
C VAL A 71 -0.98 12.96 3.76
N LYS A 72 -1.51 13.89 2.97
CA LYS A 72 -1.78 13.63 1.56
C LYS A 72 -0.49 13.64 0.74
N GLY A 73 -0.32 12.64 -0.11
CA GLY A 73 0.87 12.43 -0.93
C GLY A 73 1.93 11.57 -0.27
N ASN A 74 3.11 11.50 -0.91
CA ASN A 74 4.23 10.68 -0.45
C ASN A 74 5.13 11.45 0.53
N LEU A 75 5.23 10.96 1.78
CA LEU A 75 6.04 11.60 2.83
C LEU A 75 7.56 11.56 2.54
N SER A 76 8.04 10.75 1.59
CA SER A 76 9.44 10.82 1.12
C SER A 76 9.80 12.21 0.57
N VAL A 77 8.82 12.93 0.00
CA VAL A 77 8.95 14.31 -0.50
C VAL A 77 8.92 15.34 0.64
N ALA A 78 8.37 14.96 1.79
CA ALA A 78 8.10 15.83 2.93
C ALA A 78 9.13 15.74 4.08
N ARG A 79 10.31 15.11 3.87
CA ARG A 79 11.42 15.16 4.86
C ARG A 79 11.83 16.60 5.23
N ARG A 80 11.50 17.60 4.40
CA ARG A 80 11.64 19.04 4.70
C ARG A 80 10.49 19.64 5.53
N ALA A 81 9.32 19.01 5.57
CA ALA A 81 8.12 19.50 6.26
C ALA A 81 7.98 19.00 7.72
N VAL A 82 8.84 18.08 8.17
CA VAL A 82 8.84 17.49 9.52
C VAL A 82 9.14 18.50 10.65
N ARG A 83 9.41 19.78 10.32
CA ARG A 83 9.61 20.85 11.33
C ARG A 83 8.31 21.42 11.93
N ALA A 84 7.14 20.96 11.51
CA ALA A 84 5.86 21.42 12.08
C ALA A 84 5.07 20.25 12.70
N TRP A 85 5.22 20.08 14.01
CA TRP A 85 4.32 19.37 14.93
C TRP A 85 3.77 20.40 15.92
N PRO A 86 2.69 20.18 16.71
CA PRO A 86 1.70 19.10 16.77
C PRO A 86 0.29 19.56 16.35
N GLY A 87 -0.61 18.61 16.03
CA GLY A 87 -2.04 18.89 15.76
C GLY A 87 -2.41 19.24 14.32
N VAL A 88 -1.52 18.99 13.35
CA VAL A 88 -1.82 19.22 11.93
C VAL A 88 -2.43 17.96 11.34
N THR A 89 -3.76 17.88 11.36
CA THR A 89 -4.49 17.25 10.26
C THR A 89 -4.36 18.24 9.11
N MET A 90 -3.58 17.91 8.06
CA MET A 90 -3.80 18.61 6.80
C MET A 90 -5.22 18.22 6.38
N ASP A 91 -6.09 19.19 6.04
CA ASP A 91 -7.55 19.01 5.93
C ASP A 91 -8.01 17.89 4.97
N ASP A 92 -7.08 17.30 4.21
CA ASP A 92 -7.31 16.19 3.30
C ASP A 92 -6.64 14.86 3.70
N ALA A 93 -5.89 14.76 4.80
CA ALA A 93 -4.99 13.63 5.08
C ALA A 93 -5.67 12.36 5.64
N GLY A 94 -6.96 12.41 5.96
CA GLY A 94 -7.66 11.38 6.74
C GLY A 94 -7.63 11.65 8.25
N GLN A 95 -8.47 10.95 8.99
CA GLN A 95 -8.60 11.11 10.44
C GLN A 95 -7.82 10.02 11.18
N LEU A 96 -7.26 10.36 12.34
CA LEU A 96 -6.47 9.45 13.18
C LEU A 96 -6.98 9.48 14.61
N GLU A 97 -7.23 8.30 15.17
CA GLU A 97 -7.62 8.17 16.58
C GLU A 97 -7.09 6.84 17.18
N PRO A 98 -6.35 6.88 18.31
CA PRO A 98 -5.72 8.04 18.95
C PRO A 98 -4.45 8.52 18.22
N LEU A 99 -3.98 9.74 18.48
CA LEU A 99 -2.74 10.27 17.89
C LEU A 99 -1.44 9.73 18.53
N GLU A 100 -1.55 9.02 19.65
CA GLU A 100 -0.43 8.47 20.40
C GLU A 100 -0.71 7.01 20.80
N GLY A 101 0.36 6.23 20.95
CA GLY A 101 0.28 4.83 21.39
C GLY A 101 0.82 3.84 20.36
N ALA A 102 0.81 2.55 20.71
CA ALA A 102 1.33 1.47 19.86
C ALA A 102 0.51 1.22 18.59
N SER A 103 -0.75 1.68 18.57
CA SER A 103 -1.64 1.53 17.44
C SER A 103 -2.54 2.74 17.26
N VAL A 104 -2.95 3.00 16.02
CA VAL A 104 -3.91 4.03 15.64
C VAL A 104 -4.93 3.48 14.67
N VAL A 105 -6.17 3.98 14.72
CA VAL A 105 -7.16 3.81 13.66
C VAL A 105 -7.06 4.99 12.71
N TYR A 106 -6.84 4.70 11.44
CA TYR A 106 -6.88 5.66 10.35
C TYR A 106 -8.20 5.53 9.60
N THR A 107 -8.92 6.63 9.40
CA THR A 107 -10.12 6.70 8.57
C THR A 107 -9.81 7.49 7.30
N ALA A 108 -10.03 6.87 6.14
CA ALA A 108 -9.71 7.42 4.84
C ALA A 108 -10.56 8.67 4.52
N PRO A 109 -9.97 9.73 3.95
CA PRO A 109 -10.69 10.92 3.52
C PRO A 109 -11.53 10.65 2.27
N GLU A 110 -12.48 11.56 1.99
CA GLU A 110 -13.32 11.52 0.79
C GLU A 110 -12.54 11.65 -0.52
N LYS A 111 -11.40 12.35 -0.48
CA LYS A 111 -10.59 12.55 -1.68
C LYS A 111 -9.75 11.31 -1.94
N TRP A 112 -9.91 10.71 -3.11
CA TRP A 112 -9.00 9.68 -3.60
C TRP A 112 -7.58 10.21 -3.79
N GLY A 113 -6.62 9.28 -3.81
CA GLY A 113 -5.20 9.55 -4.00
C GLY A 113 -4.31 8.78 -3.03
N THR A 114 -3.02 9.06 -3.11
CA THR A 114 -2.01 8.47 -2.23
C THR A 114 -1.89 9.28 -0.95
N TYR A 115 -1.78 8.60 0.17
CA TYR A 115 -1.59 9.12 1.51
C TYR A 115 -0.42 8.42 2.18
N SER A 116 0.22 9.10 3.13
CA SER A 116 1.28 8.52 3.94
C SER A 116 0.93 8.65 5.41
N LEU A 117 1.07 7.56 6.14
CA LEU A 117 0.95 7.52 7.60
C LEU A 117 2.35 7.35 8.19
N ALA A 118 2.81 8.33 8.96
CA ALA A 118 4.05 8.24 9.70
C ALA A 118 3.79 7.94 11.17
N VAL A 119 4.67 7.11 11.74
CA VAL A 119 4.84 6.95 13.17
C VAL A 119 6.27 7.27 13.54
N ILE A 120 6.44 8.02 14.63
CA ILE A 120 7.73 8.55 15.06
C ILE A 120 7.90 8.29 16.55
N ASP A 121 9.09 7.86 16.96
CA ASP A 121 9.54 7.79 18.35
C ASP A 121 10.69 8.79 18.60
N GLU A 122 11.41 8.66 19.72
CA GLU A 122 12.52 9.59 20.02
C GLU A 122 13.73 9.45 19.07
N GLN A 123 13.84 8.35 18.33
CA GLN A 123 15.04 7.94 17.61
C GLN A 123 14.82 7.73 16.10
N ALA A 124 13.60 7.37 15.69
CA ALA A 124 13.30 6.85 14.37
C ALA A 124 11.90 7.25 13.88
N MET A 125 11.70 7.10 12.56
CA MET A 125 10.43 7.28 11.88
C MET A 125 10.16 6.09 10.96
N ALA A 126 8.94 5.56 10.98
CA ALA A 126 8.43 4.60 10.01
C ALA A 126 7.25 5.19 9.24
N VAL A 127 7.05 4.75 8.00
CA VAL A 127 6.01 5.27 7.10
C VAL A 127 5.28 4.12 6.42
N ALA A 128 3.95 4.17 6.44
CA ALA A 128 3.09 3.33 5.64
C ALA A 128 2.46 4.15 4.51
N GLU A 129 2.19 3.50 3.38
CA GLU A 129 1.49 4.08 2.23
C GLU A 129 0.04 3.61 2.21
N ILE A 130 -0.87 4.54 1.98
CA ILE A 130 -2.31 4.29 1.90
C ILE A 130 -2.78 4.78 0.53
N GLN A 131 -3.41 3.91 -0.24
CA GLN A 131 -4.09 4.31 -1.45
C GLN A 131 -5.58 4.41 -1.16
N VAL A 132 -6.16 5.61 -1.32
CA VAL A 132 -7.61 5.77 -1.34
C VAL A 132 -8.04 5.74 -2.80
N PHE A 133 -8.82 4.74 -3.19
CA PHE A 133 -9.31 4.61 -4.56
C PHE A 133 -10.68 5.25 -4.71
N ASP A 134 -11.00 5.68 -5.92
CA ASP A 134 -12.35 6.09 -6.27
C ASP A 134 -13.16 4.81 -6.58
N PRO A 135 -14.10 4.38 -5.72
CA PRO A 135 -14.91 3.20 -6.02
C PRO A 135 -15.74 3.43 -7.29
N ASP A 136 -16.10 4.67 -7.60
CA ASP A 136 -16.86 5.05 -8.77
C ASP A 136 -16.01 5.09 -10.05
N GLU A 137 -14.67 5.01 -9.97
CA GLU A 137 -13.78 4.87 -11.14
C GLU A 137 -13.41 3.41 -11.44
N ALA A 138 -13.86 2.44 -10.63
CA ALA A 138 -13.62 1.03 -10.91
C ALA A 138 -14.36 0.60 -12.20
N ILE A 139 -13.60 0.18 -13.23
CA ILE A 139 -14.16 -0.28 -14.50
C ILE A 139 -14.75 -1.69 -14.33
N VAL A 140 -16.05 -1.83 -14.59
CA VAL A 140 -16.77 -3.12 -14.52
C VAL A 140 -16.75 -3.82 -15.88
N THR A 141 -17.01 -3.07 -16.95
CA THR A 141 -17.02 -3.61 -18.31
C THR A 141 -16.56 -2.56 -19.31
N ILE A 142 -16.12 -3.03 -20.48
CA ILE A 142 -15.71 -2.19 -21.59
C ILE A 142 -16.36 -2.66 -22.89
N GLU A 143 -16.64 -1.71 -23.77
CA GLU A 143 -17.07 -1.95 -25.14
C GLU A 143 -16.22 -1.12 -26.10
N ILE A 144 -15.72 -1.75 -27.16
CA ILE A 144 -15.06 -1.06 -28.27
C ILE A 144 -16.06 -0.91 -29.41
N LEU A 145 -16.48 0.32 -29.67
CA LEU A 145 -17.35 0.66 -30.77
C LEU A 145 -16.52 0.89 -32.05
N GLY A 146 -17.04 0.43 -33.18
CA GLY A 146 -16.43 0.64 -34.50
C GLY A 146 -15.46 -0.44 -35.01
N GLY A 147 -15.08 -1.42 -34.18
CA GLY A 147 -14.02 -2.40 -34.49
C GLY A 147 -14.43 -3.64 -35.30
N ASN A 148 -15.72 -3.97 -35.42
CA ASN A 148 -16.19 -5.24 -36.00
C ASN A 148 -16.51 -5.17 -37.50
N ARG A 149 -15.64 -4.56 -38.32
CA ARG A 149 -15.95 -4.31 -39.74
C ARG A 149 -14.85 -4.73 -40.70
N VAL A 150 -15.28 -5.07 -41.91
CA VAL A 150 -14.40 -5.19 -43.07
C VAL A 150 -13.98 -3.79 -43.48
N LEU A 151 -12.68 -3.52 -43.43
CA LEU A 151 -12.08 -2.29 -43.92
C LEU A 151 -11.60 -2.49 -45.35
N ARG A 152 -11.86 -1.51 -46.21
CA ARG A 152 -11.23 -1.45 -47.54
C ARG A 152 -9.88 -0.76 -47.41
N ILE A 153 -8.98 -1.07 -48.33
CA ILE A 153 -7.68 -0.39 -48.43
C ILE A 153 -7.93 1.13 -48.56
N GLY A 154 -7.24 1.92 -47.74
CA GLY A 154 -7.38 3.37 -47.66
C GLY A 154 -8.49 3.86 -46.72
N ASP A 155 -9.29 2.97 -46.11
CA ASP A 155 -10.29 3.38 -45.13
C ASP A 155 -9.64 3.97 -43.87
N ILE A 156 -10.22 5.08 -43.41
CA ILE A 156 -9.91 5.71 -42.12
C ILE A 156 -11.16 5.61 -41.23
N ARG A 157 -11.00 5.12 -39.99
CA ARG A 157 -12.12 4.94 -39.05
C ARG A 157 -11.72 5.22 -37.62
N ALA A 158 -12.58 5.89 -36.87
CA ALA A 158 -12.39 6.06 -35.43
C ALA A 158 -13.02 4.90 -34.66
N LEU A 159 -12.30 4.42 -33.65
CA LEU A 159 -12.81 3.56 -32.59
C LEU A 159 -13.22 4.42 -31.39
N SER A 160 -14.13 3.92 -30.58
CA SER A 160 -14.43 4.51 -29.28
C SER A 160 -14.43 3.41 -28.22
N LEU A 161 -13.69 3.64 -27.14
CA LEU A 161 -13.67 2.76 -25.97
C LEU A 161 -14.61 3.32 -24.91
N GLN A 162 -15.73 2.65 -24.67
CA GLN A 162 -16.68 2.98 -23.62
C GLN A 162 -16.45 2.06 -22.42
N ALA A 163 -16.32 2.65 -21.22
CA ALA A 163 -16.23 1.91 -19.97
C ALA A 163 -17.48 2.18 -19.13
N TRP A 164 -18.06 1.13 -18.55
CA TRP A 164 -19.03 1.26 -17.47
C TRP A 164 -18.31 1.08 -16.15
N LEU A 165 -18.54 2.02 -15.26
CA LEU A 165 -17.90 2.04 -13.97
C LEU A 165 -18.82 1.40 -12.91
N ALA A 166 -18.30 1.20 -11.70
CA ALA A 166 -19.06 0.58 -10.62
C ALA A 166 -20.27 1.43 -10.17
N ASP A 167 -20.22 2.75 -10.41
CA ASP A 167 -21.32 3.69 -10.20
C ASP A 167 -22.43 3.61 -11.27
N LEU A 168 -22.32 2.65 -12.20
CA LEU A 168 -23.20 2.46 -13.36
C LEU A 168 -23.12 3.55 -14.43
N SER A 169 -22.26 4.56 -14.26
CA SER A 169 -22.01 5.57 -15.29
C SER A 169 -21.20 5.01 -16.45
N GLN A 170 -21.40 5.60 -17.63
CA GLN A 170 -20.64 5.29 -18.83
C GLN A 170 -19.68 6.46 -19.11
N ARG A 171 -18.39 6.15 -19.33
CA ARG A 171 -17.37 7.15 -19.67
C ARG A 171 -16.58 6.73 -20.91
N ASP A 172 -16.17 7.73 -21.68
CA ASP A 172 -15.26 7.55 -22.82
C ASP A 172 -13.80 7.46 -22.34
N TYR A 173 -13.18 6.32 -22.62
CA TYR A 173 -11.81 5.98 -22.29
C TYR A 173 -10.90 5.92 -23.53
N THR A 174 -11.37 6.37 -24.70
CA THR A 174 -10.65 6.27 -25.98
C THR A 174 -9.24 6.83 -25.93
N LEU A 175 -9.07 8.01 -25.32
CA LEU A 175 -7.76 8.67 -25.19
C LEU A 175 -6.91 8.15 -24.02
N ARG A 176 -7.49 7.34 -23.13
CA ARG A 176 -6.78 6.68 -22.03
C ARG A 176 -6.27 5.29 -22.42
N ALA A 177 -6.70 4.76 -23.56
CA ALA A 177 -6.36 3.41 -24.00
C ALA A 177 -5.03 3.39 -24.75
N ASP A 178 -4.26 2.32 -24.51
CA ASP A 178 -3.10 1.99 -25.33
C ASP A 178 -3.54 1.11 -26.52
N TRP A 179 -3.74 1.76 -27.66
CA TRP A 179 -4.18 1.07 -28.88
C TRP A 179 -3.03 0.35 -29.58
N LYS A 180 -3.25 -0.90 -30.00
CA LYS A 180 -2.27 -1.68 -30.77
C LYS A 180 -2.94 -2.51 -31.85
N SER A 181 -2.35 -2.51 -33.04
CA SER A 181 -2.70 -3.44 -34.11
C SER A 181 -1.85 -4.71 -34.01
N SER A 182 -2.48 -5.87 -34.18
CA SER A 182 -1.78 -7.15 -34.30
C SER A 182 -1.05 -7.29 -35.64
N HIS A 183 -1.49 -6.57 -36.67
CA HIS A 183 -0.88 -6.58 -38.01
C HIS A 183 -0.75 -5.15 -38.56
N PRO A 184 0.24 -4.37 -38.07
CA PRO A 184 0.40 -2.96 -38.46
C PRO A 184 0.63 -2.72 -39.96
N SER A 185 1.14 -3.72 -40.69
CA SER A 185 1.29 -3.64 -42.15
C SER A 185 -0.03 -3.68 -42.91
N ILE A 186 -1.12 -4.16 -42.30
CA ILE A 186 -2.45 -4.23 -42.90
C ILE A 186 -3.33 -3.10 -42.37
N VAL A 187 -3.33 -2.87 -41.06
CA VAL A 187 -4.09 -1.78 -40.42
C VAL A 187 -3.26 -1.20 -39.29
N THR A 188 -3.06 0.11 -39.27
CA THR A 188 -2.48 0.83 -38.12
C THR A 188 -3.57 1.44 -37.28
N VAL A 189 -3.31 1.64 -35.99
CA VAL A 189 -4.16 2.41 -35.07
C VAL A 189 -3.28 3.45 -34.36
N ASN A 190 -3.75 4.69 -34.27
CA ASN A 190 -3.03 5.74 -33.52
C ASN A 190 -3.53 5.82 -32.06
N HIS A 191 -2.90 6.70 -31.25
CA HIS A 191 -3.26 6.90 -29.84
C HIS A 191 -4.66 7.49 -29.62
N GLU A 192 -5.27 8.06 -30.65
CA GLU A 192 -6.63 8.60 -30.63
C GLU A 192 -7.69 7.54 -31.00
N GLY A 193 -7.28 6.28 -31.22
CA GLY A 193 -8.17 5.20 -31.64
C GLY A 193 -8.54 5.24 -33.13
N VAL A 194 -7.78 5.95 -33.96
CA VAL A 194 -8.04 6.05 -35.41
C VAL A 194 -7.29 4.96 -36.16
N LEU A 195 -8.05 4.12 -36.85
CA LEU A 195 -7.60 3.09 -37.78
C LEU A 195 -7.28 3.67 -39.15
N THR A 196 -6.23 3.14 -39.78
CA THR A 196 -5.92 3.37 -41.20
C THR A 196 -5.57 2.04 -41.85
N ALA A 197 -6.29 1.67 -42.91
CA ALA A 197 -6.08 0.43 -43.64
C ALA A 197 -5.11 0.61 -44.81
N TRP A 198 -4.11 -0.26 -44.89
CA TRP A 198 -3.04 -0.26 -45.88
C TRP A 198 -3.22 -1.40 -46.89
N ALA A 199 -2.47 -1.32 -47.99
CA ALA A 199 -2.44 -2.29 -49.07
C ALA A 199 -1.36 -3.37 -48.86
#